data_AF-A0A2V9LRL9-F1
#
_entry.id   AF-A0A2V9LRL9-F1
#
_cell.length_a   1.000
_cell.length_b   1.000
_cell.length_c   1.000
_cell.angle_alpha   90.00
_cell.angle_beta   90.00
_cell.angle_gamma   90.00
#
_symmetry.space_group_name_H-M   'P 1'
#
loop_
_entity.id
_entity.type
_entity.pdbx_description
1 polymer ?
#
loop_
_entity_poly.entity_id
_entity_poly.type
_entity_poly.pdbx_seq_one_letter_code
_entity_poly.pdbx_strand_id
1 'polypeptide(L)'
;MHPIFVVLNSSPLVDVLEERMLRSAQHERIGFLSNQRGQSFLVGEMRSLISKFAQLMAVWAVAAPLSAAGLRAGVARADITPPTGAPMYGYMNRTQTATGRMDPLEARILVLGAGEQKLALITLDLGRDFGPASLAKLEETVRRTTGISHFFITASHTHSGPNILDEYPLGRTPEWETAALEKIAPGGSRQLRLPSRGFRR
;
A
#
# COMPACT_ATOMS: atom_id res chain seq x y z
N MET A 1 17.90 -7.20 -11.52
CA MET A 1 17.23 -7.89 -10.39
C MET A 1 15.73 -7.71 -10.56
N HIS A 2 14.97 -8.81 -10.64
CA HIS A 2 13.52 -8.78 -10.77
C HIS A 2 12.88 -8.45 -9.41
N PRO A 3 11.86 -7.59 -9.34
CA PRO A 3 11.12 -7.35 -8.11
C PRO A 3 10.32 -8.59 -7.70
N ILE A 4 10.44 -8.98 -6.43
CA ILE A 4 9.58 -9.98 -5.79
C ILE A 4 8.37 -9.23 -5.23
N PHE A 5 7.17 -9.58 -5.71
CA PHE A 5 5.92 -9.00 -5.22
C PHE A 5 5.18 -10.03 -4.40
N VAL A 6 4.85 -9.69 -3.14
CA VAL A 6 4.01 -10.51 -2.27
C VAL A 6 2.66 -9.83 -2.13
N VAL A 7 1.63 -10.47 -2.68
CA VAL A 7 0.22 -10.10 -2.44
C VAL A 7 -0.32 -11.10 -1.42
N LEU A 8 -0.65 -10.64 -0.22
CA LEU A 8 -1.38 -11.44 0.75
C LEU A 8 -2.88 -11.22 0.51
N ASN A 9 -3.57 -12.22 -0.04
CA ASN A 9 -5.02 -12.19 -0.17
C ASN A 9 -5.63 -13.46 0.45
N SER A 10 -6.66 -13.28 1.27
CA SER A 10 -7.39 -14.35 1.95
C SER A 10 -8.81 -14.48 1.39
N SER A 11 -9.13 -15.71 0.97
CA SER A 11 -10.45 -16.33 0.72
C SER A 11 -11.20 -16.03 -0.60
N PRO A 12 -11.72 -17.11 -1.24
CA PRO A 12 -13.16 -17.15 -1.52
C PRO A 12 -13.76 -18.57 -1.31
N LEU A 13 -15.08 -18.66 -1.11
CA LEU A 13 -15.98 -19.72 -1.59
C LEU A 13 -17.35 -19.55 -0.90
N VAL A 14 -18.42 -19.30 -1.66
CA VAL A 14 -19.60 -20.18 -1.81
C VAL A 14 -20.34 -19.74 -3.07
N ASP A 15 -20.67 -20.66 -3.97
CA ASP A 15 -21.79 -20.46 -4.89
C ASP A 15 -22.38 -21.80 -5.40
N VAL A 16 -23.72 -21.76 -5.60
CA VAL A 16 -24.60 -22.67 -6.37
C VAL A 16 -25.07 -24.00 -5.76
N LEU A 17 -26.39 -24.14 -5.60
CA LEU A 17 -27.23 -25.18 -6.23
C LEU A 17 -28.74 -24.95 -5.95
N GLU A 18 -29.42 -24.28 -6.89
CA GLU A 18 -30.86 -24.43 -7.16
C GLU A 18 -31.00 -25.30 -8.42
N GLU A 19 -31.74 -26.41 -8.33
CA GLU A 19 -32.66 -26.92 -9.35
C GLU A 19 -33.03 -28.37 -9.04
N ARG A 20 -34.25 -28.61 -8.55
CA ARG A 20 -34.97 -29.85 -8.84
C ARG A 20 -36.49 -29.66 -8.75
N MET A 21 -37.05 -29.40 -9.94
CA MET A 21 -38.24 -30.03 -10.52
C MET A 21 -39.44 -30.25 -9.58
N LEU A 22 -40.52 -29.47 -9.68
CA LEU A 22 -41.53 -29.51 -10.76
C LEU A 22 -41.92 -30.93 -11.22
N ARG A 23 -42.43 -31.78 -10.30
CA ARG A 23 -43.39 -32.86 -10.63
C ARG A 23 -44.28 -33.18 -9.42
N SER A 24 -45.51 -32.69 -9.42
CA SER A 24 -46.70 -33.36 -8.81
C SER A 24 -47.89 -32.40 -8.77
N ALA A 25 -48.45 -32.09 -9.94
CA ALA A 25 -49.71 -31.36 -10.03
C ALA A 25 -50.73 -32.18 -10.79
N GLN A 26 -51.16 -33.33 -10.24
CA GLN A 26 -52.42 -33.99 -10.57
C GLN A 26 -52.79 -34.95 -9.43
N HIS A 27 -53.61 -34.49 -8.48
CA HIS A 27 -54.77 -35.19 -7.90
C HIS A 27 -55.41 -34.26 -6.85
N GLU A 28 -56.69 -34.49 -6.56
CA GLU A 28 -57.53 -33.83 -5.53
C GLU A 28 -58.29 -32.57 -5.95
N ARG A 29 -59.30 -32.77 -6.80
CA ARG A 29 -60.63 -32.20 -6.55
C ARG A 29 -61.35 -33.16 -5.61
N ILE A 30 -61.63 -32.74 -4.37
CA ILE A 30 -62.79 -33.06 -3.50
C ILE A 30 -62.51 -32.38 -2.16
N GLY A 31 -63.42 -31.51 -1.69
CA GLY A 31 -63.33 -30.90 -0.35
C GLY A 31 -63.47 -29.38 -0.27
N PHE A 32 -64.33 -28.78 -1.10
CA PHE A 32 -64.69 -27.36 -0.94
C PHE A 32 -65.87 -27.27 0.04
N LEU A 33 -65.67 -26.63 1.21
CA LEU A 33 -66.68 -25.95 2.09
C LEU A 33 -66.64 -26.19 3.61
N SER A 34 -65.57 -26.72 4.24
CA SER A 34 -65.52 -26.74 5.73
C SER A 34 -64.30 -26.11 6.42
N ASN A 35 -63.36 -25.48 5.70
CA ASN A 35 -62.08 -25.02 6.29
C ASN A 35 -61.83 -23.50 6.20
N GLN A 36 -62.87 -22.67 6.28
CA GLN A 36 -62.69 -21.20 6.16
C GLN A 36 -62.14 -20.54 7.44
N ARG A 37 -62.31 -21.16 8.62
CA ARG A 37 -61.83 -20.60 9.91
C ARG A 37 -60.40 -21.00 10.30
N GLY A 38 -59.93 -22.19 9.87
CA GLY A 38 -58.54 -22.62 10.08
C GLY A 38 -57.57 -22.02 9.05
N GLN A 39 -58.06 -21.79 7.82
CA GLN A 39 -57.24 -21.23 6.74
C GLN A 39 -56.86 -19.75 6.94
N SER A 40 -57.72 -18.93 7.56
CA SER A 40 -57.37 -17.53 7.85
C SER A 40 -56.30 -17.38 8.93
N PHE A 41 -56.28 -18.28 9.92
CA PHE A 41 -55.28 -18.32 10.99
C PHE A 41 -53.91 -18.80 10.47
N LEU A 42 -53.90 -19.87 9.67
CA LEU A 42 -52.70 -20.39 9.01
C LEU A 42 -52.07 -19.39 8.04
N VAL A 43 -52.88 -18.63 7.29
CA VAL A 43 -52.40 -17.59 6.37
C VAL A 43 -51.82 -16.38 7.12
N GLY A 44 -52.35 -16.04 8.30
CA GLY A 44 -51.84 -14.97 9.16
C GLY A 44 -50.46 -15.29 9.76
N GLU A 45 -50.31 -16.49 10.34
CA GLU A 45 -49.03 -16.97 10.87
C GLU A 45 -47.97 -17.11 9.76
N MET A 46 -48.36 -17.59 8.58
CA MET A 46 -47.46 -17.72 7.44
C MET A 46 -46.99 -16.35 6.91
N ARG A 47 -47.86 -15.32 6.92
CA ARG A 47 -47.48 -13.93 6.59
C ARG A 47 -46.52 -13.33 7.62
N SER A 48 -46.72 -13.61 8.91
CA SER A 48 -45.84 -13.19 10.01
C SER A 48 -44.46 -13.83 9.93
N LEU A 49 -44.39 -15.12 9.57
CA LEU A 49 -43.13 -15.83 9.36
C LEU A 49 -42.37 -15.31 8.14
N ILE A 50 -43.07 -15.09 7.01
CA ILE A 50 -42.46 -14.52 5.79
C ILE A 50 -41.91 -13.12 6.04
N SER A 51 -42.62 -12.28 6.80
CA SER A 51 -42.14 -10.92 7.11
C SER A 51 -40.90 -10.93 8.00
N LYS A 52 -40.85 -11.79 9.03
CA LYS A 52 -39.67 -11.98 9.88
C LYS A 52 -38.48 -12.52 9.10
N PHE A 53 -38.72 -13.46 8.18
CA PHE A 53 -37.67 -14.02 7.32
C PHE A 53 -37.12 -12.95 6.36
N ALA A 54 -38.01 -12.15 5.75
CA ALA A 54 -37.61 -11.03 4.90
C ALA A 54 -36.84 -9.96 5.67
N GLN A 55 -37.23 -9.66 6.91
CA GLN A 55 -36.50 -8.76 7.80
C GLN A 55 -35.11 -9.31 8.17
N LEU A 56 -35.00 -10.61 8.46
CA LEU A 56 -33.71 -11.27 8.73
C LEU A 56 -32.79 -11.24 7.51
N MET A 57 -33.34 -11.50 6.32
CA MET A 57 -32.61 -11.40 5.05
C MET A 57 -32.16 -9.98 4.75
N ALA A 58 -32.98 -8.96 5.07
CA ALA A 58 -32.59 -7.56 4.92
C ALA A 58 -31.45 -7.16 5.87
N VAL A 59 -31.45 -7.67 7.11
CA VAL A 59 -30.33 -7.46 8.05
C VAL A 59 -29.04 -8.12 7.55
N TRP A 60 -29.14 -9.32 6.97
CA TRP A 60 -28.00 -10.00 6.34
C TRP A 60 -27.47 -9.26 5.10
N ALA A 61 -28.35 -8.65 4.31
CA ALA A 61 -27.97 -7.88 3.12
C ALA A 61 -27.26 -6.54 3.45
N VAL A 62 -27.48 -5.98 4.64
CA VAL A 62 -26.83 -4.73 5.09
C VAL A 62 -25.46 -4.97 5.73
N ALA A 63 -25.16 -6.20 6.16
CA ALA A 63 -23.84 -6.61 6.61
C ALA A 63 -22.88 -6.80 5.43
N ALA A 64 -22.63 -5.74 4.65
CA ALA A 64 -21.53 -5.76 3.69
C ALA A 64 -20.22 -5.99 4.47
N PRO A 65 -19.35 -6.92 4.03
CA PRO A 65 -18.07 -7.09 4.68
C PRO A 65 -17.32 -5.76 4.59
N LEU A 66 -16.90 -5.21 5.74
CA LEU A 66 -15.89 -4.15 5.75
C LEU A 66 -14.62 -4.77 5.15
N SER A 67 -14.46 -4.64 3.84
CA SER A 67 -13.22 -5.00 3.18
C SER A 67 -12.20 -3.93 3.56
N ALA A 68 -11.31 -4.27 4.49
CA ALA A 68 -10.10 -3.48 4.71
C ALA A 68 -9.38 -3.31 3.37
N ALA A 69 -8.91 -2.09 3.07
CA ALA A 69 -8.13 -1.87 1.87
C ALA A 69 -6.87 -2.74 1.94
N GLY A 70 -6.69 -3.65 0.97
CA GLY A 70 -5.51 -4.51 0.92
C GLY A 70 -4.22 -3.69 0.91
N LEU A 71 -3.24 -4.10 1.71
CA LEU A 71 -1.95 -3.44 1.78
C LEU A 71 -1.10 -3.82 0.58
N ARG A 72 -0.57 -2.82 -0.12
CA ARG A 72 0.39 -2.98 -1.22
C ARG A 72 1.75 -2.47 -0.77
N ALA A 73 2.80 -3.17 -1.17
CA ALA A 73 4.16 -2.74 -0.91
C ALA A 73 4.97 -2.71 -2.21
N GLY A 74 5.85 -1.72 -2.34
CA GLY A 74 6.88 -1.64 -3.36
C GLY A 74 8.22 -1.34 -2.70
N VAL A 75 9.30 -1.95 -3.20
CA VAL A 75 10.66 -1.72 -2.69
C VAL A 75 11.58 -1.29 -3.82
N ALA A 76 12.50 -0.39 -3.52
CA ALA A 76 13.52 0.09 -4.44
C ALA A 76 14.85 0.32 -3.72
N ARG A 77 15.94 0.32 -4.48
CA ARG A 77 17.27 0.71 -4.01
C ARG A 77 17.96 1.62 -5.02
N ALA A 78 18.70 2.60 -4.52
CA ALA A 78 19.52 3.50 -5.32
C ALA A 78 20.93 3.60 -4.75
N ASP A 79 21.96 3.45 -5.61
CA ASP A 79 23.35 3.72 -5.23
C ASP A 79 23.56 5.25 -5.13
N ILE A 80 23.84 5.71 -3.91
CA ILE A 80 24.08 7.10 -3.52
C ILE A 80 25.54 7.34 -3.14
N THR A 81 26.44 6.44 -3.52
CA THR A 81 27.84 6.53 -3.16
C THR A 81 28.49 7.77 -3.80
N PRO A 82 29.11 8.66 -3.02
CA PRO A 82 29.83 9.80 -3.56
C PRO A 82 31.11 9.36 -4.28
N PRO A 83 31.68 10.23 -5.15
CA PRO A 83 33.04 10.03 -5.65
C PRO A 83 34.06 10.10 -4.49
N THR A 84 35.25 9.53 -4.73
CA THR A 84 36.38 9.64 -3.79
C THR A 84 36.81 11.10 -3.60
N GLY A 85 37.36 11.42 -2.43
CA GLY A 85 37.81 12.76 -2.07
C GLY A 85 36.79 13.58 -1.27
N ALA A 86 35.59 13.05 -1.02
CA ALA A 86 34.62 13.69 -0.13
C ALA A 86 35.12 13.69 1.34
N PRO A 87 34.94 14.80 2.09
CA PRO A 87 35.09 14.79 3.55
C PRO A 87 34.13 13.77 4.16
N MET A 88 34.54 13.08 5.23
CA MET A 88 33.74 12.03 5.85
C MET A 88 33.06 12.49 7.13
N TYR A 89 31.88 11.97 7.41
CA TYR A 89 31.07 12.35 8.58
C TYR A 89 31.58 11.73 9.89
N GLY A 90 31.31 12.41 11.02
CA GLY A 90 31.22 11.80 12.35
C GLY A 90 32.47 11.89 13.25
N TYR A 91 33.68 11.91 12.71
CA TYR A 91 34.90 12.02 13.52
C TYR A 91 35.54 13.40 13.42
N MET A 92 35.45 14.18 14.49
CA MET A 92 35.92 15.59 14.52
C MET A 92 37.43 15.75 14.32
N ASN A 93 38.23 14.74 14.69
CA ASN A 93 39.68 14.76 14.52
C ASN A 93 40.16 14.22 13.16
N ARG A 94 39.23 13.78 12.28
CA ARG A 94 39.59 13.26 10.96
C ARG A 94 39.89 14.43 10.02
N THR A 95 41.12 14.43 9.49
CA THR A 95 41.58 15.41 8.50
C THR A 95 41.63 14.84 7.10
N GLN A 96 41.62 13.51 6.95
CA GLN A 96 41.64 12.83 5.66
C GLN A 96 40.24 12.78 5.03
N THR A 97 40.21 12.87 3.70
CA THR A 97 39.01 12.62 2.89
C THR A 97 38.93 11.14 2.49
N ALA A 98 37.79 10.73 1.93
CA ALA A 98 37.59 9.36 1.47
C ALA A 98 38.59 9.00 0.37
N THR A 99 39.43 7.99 0.59
CA THR A 99 40.43 7.51 -0.38
C THR A 99 39.90 6.42 -1.30
N GLY A 100 38.71 5.90 -1.02
CA GLY A 100 38.11 4.78 -1.72
C GLY A 100 36.73 4.45 -1.19
N ARG A 101 36.17 3.34 -1.68
CA ARG A 101 34.88 2.79 -1.27
C ARG A 101 35.08 1.31 -0.94
N MET A 102 34.64 0.90 0.24
CA MET A 102 34.60 -0.51 0.63
C MET A 102 33.27 -1.15 0.18
N ASP A 103 32.15 -0.54 0.57
CA ASP A 103 30.79 -0.99 0.24
C ASP A 103 29.97 0.12 -0.44
N PRO A 104 28.91 -0.23 -1.19
CA PRO A 104 27.89 0.73 -1.57
C PRO A 104 27.27 1.48 -0.41
N LEU A 105 27.11 2.79 -0.59
CA LEU A 105 26.11 3.54 0.16
C LEU A 105 24.81 3.52 -0.64
N GLU A 106 23.75 3.00 -0.04
CA GLU A 106 22.44 2.89 -0.68
C GLU A 106 21.40 3.79 -0.01
N ALA A 107 20.46 4.27 -0.82
CA ALA A 107 19.13 4.64 -0.35
C ALA A 107 18.19 3.44 -0.57
N ARG A 108 17.54 2.97 0.49
CA ARG A 108 16.54 1.89 0.44
C ARG A 108 15.17 2.48 0.67
N ILE A 109 14.23 2.13 -0.20
CA ILE A 109 12.92 2.78 -0.24
C ILE A 109 11.85 1.71 -0.13
N LEU A 110 10.97 1.86 0.86
CA LEU A 110 9.75 1.07 1.02
C LEU A 110 8.54 2.00 0.84
N VAL A 111 7.71 1.71 -0.15
CA VAL A 111 6.44 2.38 -0.34
C VAL A 111 5.31 1.44 0.07
N LEU A 112 4.46 1.90 0.98
CA LEU A 112 3.26 1.21 1.41
C LEU A 112 2.03 1.95 0.88
N GLY A 113 1.04 1.21 0.39
CA GLY A 113 -0.22 1.76 -0.10
C GLY A 113 -1.41 1.01 0.48
N ALA A 114 -2.41 1.74 0.96
CA ALA A 114 -3.68 1.21 1.44
C ALA A 114 -4.83 2.10 0.96
N GLY A 115 -5.61 1.60 0.00
CA GLY A 115 -6.62 2.42 -0.68
C GLY A 115 -5.97 3.57 -1.44
N GLU A 116 -6.37 4.80 -1.12
CA GLU A 116 -5.81 6.03 -1.69
C GLU A 116 -4.58 6.56 -0.93
N GLN A 117 -4.30 6.04 0.26
CA GLN A 117 -3.17 6.48 1.08
C GLN A 117 -1.87 5.81 0.65
N LYS A 118 -0.79 6.58 0.59
CA LYS A 118 0.55 6.10 0.25
C LYS A 118 1.60 6.73 1.16
N LEU A 119 2.50 5.88 1.65
CA LEU A 119 3.59 6.21 2.57
C LEU A 119 4.92 5.77 1.96
N ALA A 120 5.94 6.63 2.02
CA ALA A 120 7.33 6.27 1.74
C ALA A 120 8.16 6.27 3.02
N LEU A 121 8.91 5.19 3.24
CA LEU A 121 9.97 5.07 4.24
C LEU A 121 11.30 4.92 3.50
N ILE A 122 12.23 5.84 3.73
CA ILE A 122 13.53 5.87 3.07
C ILE A 122 14.63 5.77 4.12
N THR A 123 15.51 4.79 3.97
CA THR A 123 16.72 4.67 4.78
C THR A 123 17.94 4.95 3.94
N LEU A 124 18.90 5.69 4.49
CA LEU A 124 20.13 6.10 3.82
C LEU A 124 21.33 5.51 4.54
N ASP A 125 22.26 4.91 3.81
CA ASP A 125 23.58 4.53 4.35
C ASP A 125 24.49 5.77 4.44
N LEU A 126 24.10 6.74 5.27
CA LEU A 126 24.78 8.02 5.48
C LEU A 126 24.95 8.32 6.97
N GLY A 127 25.83 9.28 7.29
CA GLY A 127 26.03 9.75 8.66
C GLY A 127 24.89 10.60 9.21
N ARG A 128 24.24 11.34 8.31
CA ARG A 128 23.03 12.12 8.55
C ARG A 128 22.21 12.18 7.27
N ASP A 129 20.98 12.65 7.36
CA ASP A 129 20.14 12.95 6.21
C ASP A 129 20.65 14.20 5.45
N PHE A 130 20.00 14.48 4.31
CA PHE A 130 20.30 15.66 3.51
C PHE A 130 19.86 16.95 4.21
N GLY A 131 20.42 18.09 3.79
CA GLY A 131 20.03 19.39 4.33
C GLY A 131 18.55 19.72 4.10
N PRO A 132 17.94 20.59 4.92
CA PRO A 132 16.51 20.92 4.85
C PRO A 132 16.00 21.32 3.47
N ALA A 133 16.77 22.12 2.73
CA ALA A 133 16.40 22.54 1.37
C ALA A 133 16.36 21.37 0.38
N SER A 134 17.36 20.48 0.44
CA SER A 134 17.43 19.25 -0.36
C SER A 134 16.25 18.32 -0.05
N LEU A 135 15.92 18.14 1.24
CA LEU A 135 14.79 17.32 1.68
C LEU A 135 13.44 17.89 1.25
N ALA A 136 13.21 19.19 1.42
CA ALA A 136 11.98 19.84 1.00
C ALA A 136 11.74 19.68 -0.51
N LYS A 137 12.79 19.87 -1.33
CA LYS A 137 12.72 19.67 -2.78
C LYS A 137 12.42 18.22 -3.17
N LEU A 138 13.03 17.27 -2.46
CA LEU A 138 12.80 15.85 -2.69
C LEU A 138 11.35 15.47 -2.33
N GLU A 139 10.87 15.89 -1.16
CA GLU A 139 9.50 15.64 -0.70
C GLU A 139 8.47 16.22 -1.68
N GLU A 140 8.64 17.47 -2.11
CA GLU A 140 7.76 18.10 -3.10
C GLU A 140 7.72 17.30 -4.40
N THR A 141 8.90 16.89 -4.90
CA THR A 141 9.02 16.10 -6.12
C THR A 141 8.31 14.75 -5.98
N VAL A 142 8.52 14.05 -4.87
CA VAL A 142 7.88 12.76 -4.57
C VAL A 142 6.36 12.92 -4.52
N ARG A 143 5.88 13.88 -3.74
CA ARG A 143 4.44 14.16 -3.58
C ARG A 143 3.78 14.45 -4.92
N ARG A 144 4.36 15.36 -5.71
CA ARG A 144 3.82 15.77 -7.02
C ARG A 144 3.79 14.63 -8.04
N THR A 145 4.80 13.75 -8.03
CA THR A 145 4.96 12.72 -9.08
C THR A 145 4.31 11.37 -8.76
N THR A 146 4.05 11.08 -7.48
CA THR A 146 3.57 9.74 -7.07
C THR A 146 2.28 9.75 -6.26
N GLY A 147 1.88 10.91 -5.73
CA GLY A 147 0.77 11.02 -4.78
C GLY A 147 1.06 10.39 -3.42
N ILE A 148 2.34 10.21 -3.05
CA ILE A 148 2.73 9.82 -1.70
C ILE A 148 2.45 11.00 -0.75
N SER A 149 1.58 10.77 0.24
CA SER A 149 1.12 11.78 1.20
C SER A 149 1.99 11.83 2.45
N HIS A 150 2.67 10.75 2.77
CA HIS A 150 3.54 10.64 3.94
C HIS A 150 4.96 10.23 3.51
N PHE A 151 5.95 11.02 3.93
CA PHE A 151 7.34 10.85 3.54
C PHE A 151 8.23 10.87 4.77
N PHE A 152 8.98 9.80 5.00
CA PHE A 152 9.95 9.70 6.08
C PHE A 152 11.30 9.29 5.51
N ILE A 153 12.34 9.97 5.98
CA ILE A 153 13.73 9.71 5.61
C ILE A 153 14.58 9.63 6.86
N THR A 154 15.53 8.70 6.89
CA THR A 154 16.44 8.54 8.01
C THR A 154 17.77 8.00 7.53
N ALA A 155 18.85 8.35 8.24
CA ALA A 155 20.19 7.88 7.96
C ALA A 155 20.63 6.84 8.99
N SER A 156 21.44 5.88 8.58
CA SER A 156 21.98 4.81 9.45
C SER A 156 23.02 5.30 10.46
N HIS A 157 23.43 6.56 10.36
CA HIS A 157 24.46 7.19 11.19
C HIS A 157 25.86 6.60 11.00
N THR A 158 26.20 6.21 9.78
CA THR A 158 27.55 5.73 9.46
C THR A 158 28.60 6.85 9.45
N HIS A 159 29.72 6.63 10.14
CA HIS A 159 30.88 7.53 10.11
C HIS A 159 31.84 7.24 8.93
N SER A 160 31.41 6.37 8.03
CA SER A 160 32.14 6.01 6.80
C SER A 160 31.50 6.61 5.54
N GLY A 161 30.49 7.48 5.70
CA GLY A 161 29.84 8.21 4.61
C GLY A 161 30.36 9.65 4.45
N PRO A 162 29.91 10.36 3.39
CA PRO A 162 30.26 11.76 3.18
C PRO A 162 29.70 12.66 4.27
N ASN A 163 30.41 13.76 4.56
CA ASN A 163 29.90 14.84 5.39
C ASN A 163 28.93 15.71 4.58
N ILE A 164 27.71 15.85 5.08
CA ILE A 164 26.63 16.60 4.44
C ILE A 164 26.33 17.84 5.27
N LEU A 165 26.15 18.97 4.59
CA LEU A 165 25.88 20.26 5.24
C LEU A 165 24.43 20.67 5.02
N ASP A 166 23.88 21.42 5.97
CA ASP A 166 22.57 22.06 5.80
C ASP A 166 22.63 23.17 4.76
N GLU A 167 23.75 23.89 4.72
CA GLU A 167 24.06 24.93 3.77
C GLU A 167 25.50 24.77 3.25
N TYR A 168 25.64 24.72 1.93
CA TYR A 168 26.95 24.67 1.29
C TYR A 168 27.47 26.07 0.94
N PRO A 169 28.80 26.28 0.89
CA PRO A 169 29.38 27.54 0.45
C PRO A 169 28.81 27.97 -0.92
N LEU A 170 28.48 29.26 -1.04
CA LEU A 170 27.87 29.85 -2.24
C LEU A 170 26.49 29.25 -2.61
N GLY A 171 25.84 28.53 -1.68
CA GLY A 171 24.55 27.87 -1.93
C GLY A 171 24.63 26.73 -2.95
N ARG A 172 25.83 26.19 -3.22
CA ARG A 172 26.04 25.17 -4.24
C ARG A 172 26.08 23.78 -3.62
N THR A 173 24.97 23.06 -3.71
CA THR A 173 24.92 21.62 -3.38
C THR A 173 25.90 20.83 -4.26
N PRO A 174 26.69 19.90 -3.69
CA PRO A 174 27.58 19.05 -4.47
C PRO A 174 26.83 18.25 -5.55
N GLU A 175 27.49 18.01 -6.68
CA GLU A 175 26.89 17.27 -7.80
C GLU A 175 26.46 15.85 -7.42
N TRP A 176 27.27 15.17 -6.60
CA TRP A 176 26.96 13.82 -6.15
C TRP A 176 25.69 13.77 -5.28
N GLU A 177 25.45 14.80 -4.45
CA GLU A 177 24.27 14.90 -3.60
C GLU A 177 23.04 15.15 -4.47
N THR A 178 23.16 16.06 -5.45
CA THR A 178 22.09 16.31 -6.43
C THR A 178 21.73 15.03 -7.19
N ALA A 179 22.72 14.30 -7.68
CA ALA A 179 22.51 13.02 -8.36
C ALA A 179 21.90 11.95 -7.45
N ALA A 180 22.27 11.92 -6.16
CA ALA A 180 21.67 11.02 -5.17
C ALA A 180 20.18 11.33 -4.98
N LEU A 181 19.81 12.60 -4.81
CA LEU A 181 18.42 13.05 -4.68
C LEU A 181 17.59 12.69 -5.92
N GLU A 182 18.15 12.86 -7.13
CA GLU A 182 17.48 12.49 -8.37
C GLU A 182 17.23 10.97 -8.49
N LYS A 183 18.17 10.14 -8.04
CA LYS A 183 18.01 8.68 -8.02
C LYS A 183 16.96 8.22 -7.00
N ILE A 184 16.93 8.88 -5.83
CA ILE A 184 15.91 8.63 -4.79
C ILE A 184 14.54 9.07 -5.29
N ALA A 185 14.47 10.17 -6.05
CA ALA A 185 13.23 10.62 -6.64
C ALA A 185 12.64 9.55 -7.59
N PRO A 186 11.30 9.38 -7.61
CA PRO A 186 10.60 8.38 -8.42
C PRO A 186 10.87 8.45 -9.92
N GLY A 187 11.34 9.61 -10.43
CA GLY A 187 11.74 9.79 -11.82
C GLY A 187 13.07 9.12 -12.18
N GLY A 188 14.00 8.99 -11.22
CA GLY A 188 15.29 8.33 -11.42
C GLY A 188 15.26 6.82 -11.22
N SER A 189 14.27 6.31 -10.48
CA SER A 189 14.08 4.89 -10.23
C SER A 189 12.79 4.37 -10.85
N ARG A 190 12.90 3.64 -11.98
CA ARG A 190 11.79 2.85 -12.59
C ARG A 190 11.06 1.92 -11.62
N GLN A 191 11.58 1.74 -10.40
CA GLN A 191 11.18 0.79 -9.38
C GLN A 191 10.05 1.29 -8.45
N LEU A 192 9.74 2.60 -8.40
CA LEU A 192 8.80 3.16 -7.41
C LEU A 192 7.31 3.16 -7.81
N ARG A 193 6.93 2.55 -8.94
CA ARG A 193 5.52 2.49 -9.34
C ARG A 193 4.81 1.35 -8.60
N LEU A 194 3.93 1.71 -7.66
CA LEU A 194 2.90 0.78 -7.19
C LEU A 194 2.01 0.37 -8.38
N PRO A 195 1.60 -0.91 -8.48
CA PRO A 195 0.75 -1.35 -9.58
C PRO A 195 -0.57 -0.57 -9.58
N SER A 196 -0.86 0.10 -10.69
CA SER A 196 -2.17 0.64 -11.00
C SER A 196 -3.15 -0.52 -11.18
N ARG A 197 -4.36 -0.39 -10.62
CA ARG A 197 -5.45 -1.38 -10.64
C ARG A 197 -5.47 -2.29 -11.87
N GLY A 198 -5.61 -3.60 -11.63
CA GLY A 198 -6.27 -4.54 -12.53
C GLY A 198 -5.34 -5.48 -13.29
N PHE A 199 -5.01 -6.62 -12.70
CA PHE A 199 -4.79 -7.83 -13.49
C PHE A 199 -6.19 -8.41 -13.76
N ARG A 200 -6.69 -8.28 -14.99
CA ARG A 200 -7.76 -9.17 -15.45
C ARG A 200 -7.19 -10.58 -15.42
N ARG A 201 -7.98 -11.50 -14.87
CA ARG A 201 -7.69 -12.93 -14.71
C ARG A 201 -7.09 -13.54 -15.97
#